data_AF-A0A8T7HCJ2-F1
#
_entry.id   AF-A0A8T7HCJ2-F1
#
_cell.length_a   1.000
_cell.length_b   1.000
_cell.length_c   1.000
_cell.angle_alpha   90.00
_cell.angle_beta   90.00
_cell.angle_gamma   90.00
#
_symmetry.space_group_name_H-M   'P 1'
#
loop_
_entity.id
_entity.type
_entity.pdbx_description
1 polymer ?
#
loop_
_entity_poly.entity_id
_entity_poly.type
_entity_poly.pdbx_seq_one_letter_code
_entity_poly.pdbx_strand_id
1 'polypeptide(L)'
;MDKDFWIKFMYVTHIPITAFWFVLFVIPTSIWPERMIFQFWYALWLVGGQVSWGILIFGKFKSICPMTTVMQLLRGYDIKDERNYDHGFIAEFFEDMGIPLSRKGTSVILNMSFLVIVLQYMFLV
;
A
#
# COMPACT_ATOMS: atom_id res chain seq x y z
N MET A 1 -27.27 5.93 -5.20
CA MET A 1 -26.00 6.45 -4.66
C MET A 1 -25.00 6.46 -5.80
N ASP A 2 -24.32 7.58 -6.01
CA ASP A 2 -23.49 7.80 -7.19
C ASP A 2 -22.23 6.91 -7.19
N LYS A 3 -21.85 6.40 -8.36
CA LYS A 3 -20.60 5.65 -8.59
C LYS A 3 -19.39 6.48 -8.16
N ASP A 4 -19.46 7.78 -8.37
CA ASP A 4 -18.42 8.74 -7.97
C ASP A 4 -18.23 8.83 -6.46
N PHE A 5 -19.31 8.66 -5.69
CA PHE A 5 -19.22 8.61 -4.23
C PHE A 5 -18.35 7.44 -3.78
N TRP A 6 -18.58 6.25 -4.33
CA TRP A 6 -17.82 5.05 -3.96
C TRP A 6 -16.36 5.12 -4.38
N ILE A 7 -16.07 5.68 -5.56
CA ILE A 7 -14.69 5.88 -6.02
C ILE A 7 -13.97 6.81 -5.04
N LYS A 8 -14.57 7.95 -4.68
CA LYS A 8 -14.00 8.90 -3.72
C LYS A 8 -13.85 8.29 -2.35
N PHE A 9 -14.83 7.53 -1.88
CA PHE A 9 -14.77 6.85 -0.60
C PHE A 9 -13.62 5.84 -0.55
N MET A 10 -13.48 4.99 -1.58
CA MET A 10 -12.38 4.04 -1.67
C MET A 10 -11.02 4.75 -1.75
N TYR A 11 -10.93 5.84 -2.49
CA TYR A 11 -9.72 6.65 -2.58
C TYR A 11 -9.33 7.23 -1.22
N VAL A 12 -10.26 7.92 -0.55
CA VAL A 12 -10.02 8.57 0.75
C VAL A 12 -9.71 7.56 1.84
N THR A 13 -10.38 6.40 1.88
CA THR A 13 -10.12 5.35 2.89
C THR A 13 -8.76 4.68 2.72
N HIS A 14 -8.19 4.70 1.52
CA HIS A 14 -6.88 4.12 1.24
C HIS A 14 -5.72 5.03 1.71
N ILE A 15 -5.98 6.34 1.86
CA ILE A 15 -5.00 7.32 2.34
C ILE A 15 -4.55 7.00 3.77
N PRO A 16 -5.43 6.84 4.79
CA PRO A 16 -5.00 6.51 6.15
C PRO A 16 -4.14 5.25 6.25
N ILE A 17 -4.47 4.19 5.50
CA ILE A 17 -3.71 2.93 5.51
C ILE A 17 -2.28 3.18 5.01
N THR A 18 -2.15 3.93 3.92
CA THR A 18 -0.85 4.31 3.35
C THR A 18 -0.10 5.27 4.27
N ALA A 19 -0.76 6.29 4.80
CA ALA A 19 -0.16 7.27 5.70
C ALA A 19 0.34 6.59 6.99
N PHE A 20 -0.43 5.65 7.52
CA PHE A 20 -0.08 4.92 8.73
C PHE A 20 1.21 4.12 8.57
N TRP A 21 1.47 3.55 7.39
CA TRP A 21 2.76 2.91 7.07
C TRP A 21 3.94 3.84 7.32
N PHE A 22 3.85 5.10 6.88
CA PHE A 22 4.92 6.09 7.04
C PHE A 22 4.97 6.66 8.46
N VAL A 23 3.82 6.87 9.09
CA VAL A 23 3.73 7.38 10.47
C VAL A 23 4.42 6.45 11.46
N LEU A 24 4.38 5.14 11.25
CA LEU A 24 5.05 4.17 12.12
C LEU A 24 6.58 4.33 12.14
N PHE A 25 7.21 4.92 11.12
CA PHE A 25 8.64 5.21 11.16
C PHE A 25 8.99 6.39 12.08
N VAL A 26 8.08 7.34 12.26
CA VAL A 26 8.37 8.59 12.99
C VAL A 26 7.98 8.55 14.47
N ILE A 27 7.06 7.66 14.88
CA ILE A 27 6.70 7.50 16.30
C ILE A 27 7.88 6.88 17.04
N PRO A 28 8.54 7.54 18.01
CA PRO A 28 9.67 6.94 18.72
C PRO A 28 9.23 5.80 19.64
N THR A 29 10.12 4.84 19.88
CA THR A 29 9.88 3.71 20.79
C THR A 29 9.69 4.15 22.25
N SER A 30 10.14 5.35 22.62
CA SER A 30 9.86 5.94 23.93
C SER A 30 8.38 6.27 24.15
N ILE A 31 7.62 6.52 23.07
CA ILE A 31 6.18 6.78 23.11
C ILE A 31 5.40 5.49 22.93
N TRP A 32 5.86 4.60 22.05
CA TRP A 32 5.24 3.30 21.80
C TRP A 32 6.29 2.19 21.72
N PRO A 33 6.57 1.50 22.84
CA PRO A 33 7.63 0.48 22.90
C PRO A 33 7.44 -0.68 21.91
N GLU A 34 6.21 -1.18 21.78
CA GLU A 34 5.87 -2.33 20.91
C GLU A 34 5.67 -1.94 19.45
N ARG A 35 5.87 -0.66 19.09
CA ARG A 35 5.68 -0.14 17.73
C ARG A 35 6.41 -0.95 16.68
N MET A 36 7.65 -1.40 16.93
CA MET A 36 8.43 -2.17 15.96
C MET A 36 7.80 -3.54 15.67
N ILE A 37 7.34 -4.24 16.72
CA ILE A 37 6.63 -5.52 16.59
C ILE A 37 5.33 -5.30 15.82
N PHE A 38 4.57 -4.27 16.21
CA PHE A 38 3.33 -3.93 15.53
C PHE A 38 3.56 -3.58 14.05
N GLN A 39 4.56 -2.75 13.75
CA GLN A 39 4.92 -2.34 12.39
C GLN A 39 5.34 -3.52 11.53
N PHE A 40 6.11 -4.46 12.08
CA PHE A 40 6.47 -5.70 11.38
C PHE A 40 5.24 -6.51 11.00
N TRP A 41 4.36 -6.82 11.96
CA TRP A 41 3.17 -7.61 11.68
C TRP A 41 2.21 -6.89 10.74
N TYR A 42 1.99 -5.59 10.94
CA TYR A 42 1.21 -4.75 10.03
C TYR A 42 1.75 -4.83 8.60
N ALA A 43 3.06 -4.67 8.44
CA ALA A 43 3.71 -4.70 7.14
C ALA A 43 3.63 -6.08 6.48
N LEU A 44 3.84 -7.15 7.25
CA LEU A 44 3.73 -8.51 6.78
C LEU A 44 2.31 -8.84 6.32
N TRP A 45 1.29 -8.45 7.09
CA TRP A 45 -0.12 -8.65 6.70
C TRP A 45 -0.48 -7.86 5.45
N LEU A 46 0.00 -6.63 5.34
CA LEU A 46 -0.28 -5.77 4.20
C LEU A 46 0.39 -6.29 2.92
N VAL A 47 1.71 -6.53 2.94
CA VAL A 47 2.45 -7.06 1.78
C VAL A 47 2.01 -8.48 1.46
N GLY A 48 1.88 -9.34 2.47
CA GLY A 48 1.41 -10.72 2.32
C GLY A 48 0.02 -10.77 1.71
N GLY A 49 -0.92 -9.98 2.21
CA GLY A 49 -2.28 -9.88 1.66
C GLY A 49 -2.28 -9.41 0.20
N GLN A 50 -1.45 -8.43 -0.16
CA GLN A 50 -1.33 -7.95 -1.53
C GLN A 50 -0.73 -8.98 -2.50
N VAL A 51 0.30 -9.70 -2.06
CA VAL A 51 0.92 -10.77 -2.86
C VAL A 51 -0.04 -11.95 -3.00
N SER A 52 -0.69 -12.37 -1.92
CA SER A 52 -1.73 -13.41 -1.95
C SER A 52 -2.87 -13.02 -2.88
N TRP A 53 -3.34 -11.77 -2.84
CA TRP A 53 -4.34 -11.26 -3.76
C TRP A 53 -3.86 -11.30 -5.22
N GLY A 54 -2.62 -10.88 -5.46
CA GLY A 54 -1.97 -10.98 -6.77
C GLY A 54 -1.96 -12.40 -7.33
N ILE A 55 -1.63 -13.39 -6.50
CA ILE A 55 -1.61 -14.80 -6.90
C ILE A 55 -3.03 -15.31 -7.14
N LEU A 56 -3.96 -15.08 -6.21
CA LEU A 56 -5.31 -15.65 -6.25
C LEU A 56 -6.15 -15.12 -7.41
N ILE A 57 -6.08 -13.81 -7.69
CA ILE A 57 -6.92 -13.16 -8.70
C ILE A 57 -6.22 -13.07 -10.06
N PHE A 58 -4.89 -12.90 -10.07
CA PHE A 58 -4.13 -12.64 -11.29
C PHE A 58 -3.19 -13.76 -11.70
N GLY A 59 -2.95 -14.76 -10.85
CA GLY A 59 -1.96 -15.80 -11.09
C GLY A 59 -0.53 -15.26 -11.20
N LYS A 60 -0.27 -14.06 -10.67
CA LYS A 60 1.02 -13.37 -10.77
C LYS A 60 1.60 -13.15 -9.37
N PHE A 61 2.89 -13.42 -9.20
CA PHE A 61 3.63 -13.05 -7.99
C PHE A 61 3.94 -11.55 -8.01
N LYS A 62 2.90 -10.72 -7.82
CA LYS A 62 2.98 -9.25 -7.77
C LYS A 62 2.19 -8.75 -6.56
N SER A 63 2.72 -7.73 -5.89
CA SER A 63 1.99 -7.04 -4.81
C SER A 63 0.88 -6.20 -5.43
N ILE A 64 -0.37 -6.63 -5.31
CA ILE A 64 -1.54 -5.93 -5.86
C ILE A 64 -2.51 -5.63 -4.72
N CYS A 65 -2.82 -4.35 -4.52
CA CYS A 65 -3.75 -3.96 -3.47
C CYS A 65 -5.22 -4.27 -3.84
N PRO A 66 -5.97 -5.03 -3.01
CA PRO A 66 -7.38 -5.29 -3.23
C PRO A 66 -8.22 -4.00 -3.36
N MET A 67 -7.92 -2.96 -2.56
CA MET A 67 -8.65 -1.69 -2.64
C MET A 67 -8.45 -0.99 -3.98
N THR A 68 -7.23 -1.05 -4.55
CA THR A 68 -6.98 -0.51 -5.89
C THR A 68 -7.74 -1.34 -6.95
N THR A 69 -7.79 -2.67 -6.79
CA THR A 69 -8.61 -3.54 -7.65
C THR A 69 -10.09 -3.14 -7.61
N VAL A 70 -10.66 -2.92 -6.42
CA VAL A 70 -12.05 -2.47 -6.26
C VAL A 70 -12.26 -1.10 -6.91
N MET A 71 -11.34 -0.14 -6.69
CA MET A 71 -11.43 1.19 -7.29
C MET A 71 -11.39 1.15 -8.82
N GLN A 72 -10.58 0.26 -9.41
CA GLN A 72 -10.50 0.06 -10.86
C GLN A 72 -11.80 -0.52 -11.44
N LEU A 73 -12.39 -1.50 -10.77
CA LEU A 73 -13.72 -2.02 -11.11
C LEU A 73 -14.78 -0.93 -11.02
N LEU A 74 -14.74 -0.13 -9.95
CA LEU A 74 -15.62 1.03 -9.80
C LEU A 74 -15.35 2.10 -10.86
N ARG A 75 -14.17 2.17 -11.49
CA ARG A 75 -13.91 3.08 -12.63
C ARG A 75 -14.30 2.47 -13.98
N GLY A 76 -14.75 1.21 -14.01
CA GLY A 76 -15.20 0.52 -15.23
C GLY A 76 -14.08 -0.12 -16.05
N TYR A 77 -12.90 -0.32 -15.46
CA TYR A 77 -11.78 -1.00 -16.10
C TYR A 77 -11.80 -2.51 -15.79
N ASP A 78 -11.15 -3.30 -16.66
CA ASP A 78 -10.99 -4.74 -16.44
C ASP A 78 -10.16 -4.99 -15.18
N ILE A 79 -10.45 -6.07 -14.45
CA ILE A 79 -9.71 -6.41 -13.22
C ILE A 79 -8.21 -6.60 -13.49
N LYS A 80 -7.84 -7.21 -14.63
CA LYS A 80 -6.48 -7.58 -15.06
C LYS A 80 -5.71 -6.45 -15.72
N ASP A 81 -6.28 -5.26 -15.81
CA ASP A 81 -5.57 -4.08 -16.30
C ASP A 81 -4.33 -3.79 -15.41
N GLU A 82 -3.18 -3.56 -16.06
CA GLU A 82 -1.90 -3.37 -15.37
C GLU A 82 -1.78 -1.99 -14.71
N ARG A 83 -2.76 -1.09 -14.91
CA ARG A 83 -2.79 0.25 -14.29
C ARG A 83 -2.67 0.23 -12.76
N ASN A 84 -3.10 -0.86 -12.13
CA ASN A 84 -3.08 -1.06 -10.69
C ASN A 84 -1.84 -1.78 -10.15
N TYR A 85 -0.92 -2.17 -11.01
CA TYR A 85 0.34 -2.74 -10.56
C TYR A 85 1.24 -1.64 -10.00
N ASP A 86 2.28 -2.07 -9.29
CA ASP A 86 3.35 -1.18 -8.84
C ASP A 86 2.86 0.01 -7.99
N HIS A 87 1.89 -0.26 -7.11
CA HIS A 87 1.34 0.72 -6.16
C HIS A 87 0.83 2.03 -6.83
N GLY A 88 0.20 1.90 -8.00
CA GLY A 88 -0.30 3.04 -8.78
C GLY A 88 -1.19 4.04 -8.01
N PHE A 89 -1.90 3.60 -6.97
CA PHE A 89 -2.67 4.49 -6.08
C PHE A 89 -1.79 5.56 -5.40
N ILE A 90 -0.60 5.18 -4.92
CA ILE A 90 0.29 6.11 -4.22
C ILE A 90 0.85 7.11 -5.23
N ALA A 91 1.25 6.64 -6.42
CA ALA A 91 1.66 7.54 -7.49
C ALA A 91 0.55 8.54 -7.87
N GLU A 92 -0.70 8.07 -8.01
CA GLU A 92 -1.89 8.92 -8.27
C GLU A 92 -2.07 9.96 -7.15
N PHE A 93 -1.99 9.55 -5.89
CA PHE A 93 -2.12 10.45 -4.74
C PHE A 93 -1.05 11.56 -4.72
N PHE A 94 0.21 11.22 -5.01
CA PHE A 94 1.28 12.21 -5.06
C PHE A 94 1.19 13.11 -6.30
N GLU A 95 0.74 12.58 -7.43
CA GLU A 95 0.47 13.36 -8.64
C GLU A 95 -0.64 14.38 -8.40
N ASP A 96 -1.70 14.02 -7.68
CA ASP A 96 -2.78 14.94 -7.26
C ASP A 96 -2.28 16.08 -6.35
N MET A 97 -1.19 15.85 -5.60
CA MET A 97 -0.52 16.88 -4.79
C MET A 97 0.53 17.69 -5.58
N GLY A 98 0.68 17.45 -6.89
CA GLY A 98 1.65 18.11 -7.75
C GLY A 98 3.07 17.55 -7.65
N ILE A 99 3.25 16.35 -7.08
CA ILE A 99 4.54 15.68 -6.95
C ILE A 99 4.58 14.47 -7.90
N PRO A 100 5.24 14.59 -9.07
CA PRO A 100 5.29 13.48 -10.02
C PRO A 100 6.14 12.33 -9.46
N LEU A 101 5.49 11.21 -9.17
CA LEU A 101 6.13 10.02 -8.63
C LEU A 101 6.02 8.86 -9.62
N SER A 102 7.17 8.29 -9.98
CA SER A 102 7.16 7.11 -10.84
C SER A 102 6.56 5.92 -10.07
N ARG A 103 5.67 5.16 -10.71
CA ARG A 103 5.06 3.95 -10.12
C ARG A 103 6.13 2.94 -9.69
N LYS A 104 7.11 2.69 -10.57
CA LYS A 104 8.26 1.84 -10.25
C LYS A 104 9.05 2.36 -9.05
N GLY A 105 9.31 3.67 -8.97
CA GLY A 105 10.00 4.26 -7.83
C GLY A 105 9.22 4.08 -6.52
N THR A 106 7.90 4.20 -6.58
CA THR A 106 7.01 3.96 -5.44
C THR A 106 7.11 2.51 -4.95
N SER A 107 7.06 1.53 -5.85
CA SER A 107 7.29 0.12 -5.50
C SER A 107 8.65 -0.12 -4.88
N VAL A 108 9.71 0.49 -5.42
CA VAL A 108 11.06 0.35 -4.88
C VAL A 108 11.12 0.91 -3.47
N ILE A 109 10.59 2.10 -3.22
CA ILE A 109 10.56 2.72 -1.88
C ILE A 109 9.81 1.83 -0.89
N LEU A 110 8.65 1.29 -1.27
CA LEU A 110 7.86 0.42 -0.40
C LEU A 110 8.59 -0.88 -0.09
N ASN A 111 9.17 -1.55 -1.08
CA ASN A 111 9.96 -2.76 -0.88
C ASN A 111 11.18 -2.52 0.00
N MET A 112 11.89 -1.40 -0.21
CA MET A 112 13.02 -1.01 0.65
C MET A 112 12.56 -0.72 2.08
N SER A 113 11.43 -0.02 2.26
CA SER A 113 10.87 0.25 3.59
C SER A 113 10.45 -1.05 4.30
N PHE A 114 9.88 -2.02 3.57
CA PHE A 114 9.56 -3.33 4.10
C PHE A 114 10.82 -4.08 4.55
N LEU A 115 11.89 -4.06 3.74
CA LEU A 115 13.17 -4.65 4.10
C LEU A 115 13.73 -4.01 5.39
N VAL A 116 13.67 -2.68 5.51
CA VAL A 116 14.07 -1.98 6.74
C VAL A 116 13.25 -2.44 7.93
N ILE A 117 11.93 -2.58 7.81
CA ILE A 117 11.06 -3.07 8.90
C ILE A 117 11.47 -4.48 9.33
N VAL A 118 11.74 -5.38 8.38
CA VAL A 118 12.19 -6.75 8.67
C VAL A 118 13.52 -6.72 9.42
N LEU A 119 14.49 -5.92 8.96
CA LEU A 119 15.79 -5.80 9.63
C LEU A 119 15.66 -5.21 11.04
N GLN A 120 14.83 -4.16 11.22
CA GLN A 120 14.56 -3.60 12.54
C GLN A 120 13.96 -4.65 13.48
N TYR A 121 13.02 -5.46 13.00
CA TYR A 121 12.43 -6.54 13.79
C TYR A 121 13.44 -7.64 14.16
N MET A 122 14.34 -8.01 13.24
CA MET A 122 15.31 -9.08 13.49
C MET A 122 16.48 -8.68 14.40
N PHE A 123 16.85 -7.39 14.43
CA PHE A 123 18.08 -6.93 15.08
C PHE A 123 17.89 -5.88 16.18
N LEU A 124 16.73 -5.22 16.28
CA LEU A 124 16.49 -4.12 17.22
C LEU A 124 15.28 -4.34 18.14
N VAL A 125 14.59 -5.47 18.01
CA VAL A 125 13.54 -5.93 18.95
C VAL A 125 14.15 -6.84 20.01
#